data_AF-A0A252BXZ6-F1
#
_entry.id   AF-A0A252BXZ6-F1
#
_cell.length_a   1.000
_cell.length_b   1.000
_cell.length_c   1.000
_cell.angle_alpha   90.00
_cell.angle_beta   90.00
_cell.angle_gamma   90.00
#
_symmetry.space_group_name_H-M   'P 1'
#
loop_
_entity.id
_entity.type
_entity.pdbx_description
1 polymer ?
#
loop_
_entity_poly.entity_id
_entity_poly.type
_entity_poly.pdbx_seq_one_letter_code
_entity_poly.pdbx_strand_id
1 'polypeptide(L)' 'MSKLSKAERDALPDDAFALPGRRYPIPDASHARDALARASEFHRRGELSDEEYETVVHRARAVLGE' A
#
# COMPACT_ATOMS: atom_id res chain seq x y z
N MET A 1 0.70 8.55 8.43
CA MET A 1 -0.28 8.96 7.41
C MET A 1 0.24 10.11 6.57
N SER A 2 1.02 9.73 5.57
CA SER A 2 1.34 10.54 4.40
C SER A 2 0.03 10.81 3.66
N LYS A 3 -0.26 12.08 3.38
CA LYS A 3 -1.50 12.50 2.71
C LYS A 3 -1.18 12.92 1.29
N LEU A 4 -1.74 12.19 0.34
CA LEU A 4 -1.89 12.66 -1.04
C LEU A 4 -3.18 13.49 -1.12
N SER A 5 -3.15 14.60 -1.85
CA SER A 5 -4.38 15.20 -2.35
C SER A 5 -5.07 14.26 -3.34
N LYS A 6 -6.35 14.54 -3.63
CA LYS A 6 -7.08 13.78 -4.65
C LYS A 6 -6.38 13.84 -6.01
N ALA A 7 -5.94 15.04 -6.42
CA ALA A 7 -5.26 15.23 -7.69
C ALA A 7 -3.95 14.44 -7.78
N GLU A 8 -3.13 14.45 -6.72
CA GLU A 8 -1.89 13.67 -6.66
C GLU A 8 -2.19 12.17 -6.73
N ARG A 9 -3.18 11.68 -5.97
CA ARG A 9 -3.57 10.27 -5.97
C ARG A 9 -4.14 9.82 -7.33
N ASP A 10 -4.87 10.68 -8.03
CA ASP A 10 -5.45 10.38 -9.35
C ASP A 10 -4.36 10.37 -10.44
N ALA A 11 -3.31 11.19 -10.30
CA ALA A 11 -2.17 11.23 -11.21
C ALA A 11 -1.21 10.03 -11.08
N LEU A 12 -1.31 9.26 -9.99
CA LEU A 12 -0.47 8.07 -9.80
C LEU A 12 -0.79 6.99 -10.84
N PRO A 13 0.24 6.32 -11.40
CA PRO A 13 0.04 5.14 -12.24
C PRO A 13 -0.50 3.97 -11.40
N ASP A 14 -1.15 3.00 -12.05
CA ASP A 14 -1.73 1.85 -11.33
C ASP A 14 -0.66 1.02 -10.60
N ASP A 15 0.58 1.03 -11.07
CA ASP A 15 1.70 0.33 -10.41
C ASP A 15 2.11 0.96 -9.06
N ALA A 16 1.74 2.22 -8.83
CA ALA A 16 1.95 2.88 -7.53
C ALA A 16 0.94 2.41 -6.46
N PHE A 17 0.10 1.42 -6.75
CA PHE A 17 -0.84 0.82 -5.82
C PHE A 17 -0.54 -0.66 -5.66
N ALA A 18 -0.40 -1.12 -4.42
CA ALA A 18 -0.01 -2.49 -4.17
C ALA A 18 -1.12 -3.50 -4.51
N LEU A 19 -2.39 -3.08 -4.51
CA LEU A 19 -3.54 -3.92 -4.81
C LEU A 19 -4.49 -3.30 -5.85
N PRO A 20 -5.30 -4.13 -6.55
CA PRO A 20 -6.34 -3.68 -7.46
C PRO A 20 -7.34 -2.72 -6.80
N GLY A 21 -8.01 -1.91 -7.63
CA GLY A 21 -8.92 -0.86 -7.17
C GLY A 21 -8.19 0.34 -6.55
N ARG A 22 -6.91 0.54 -6.91
CA ARG A 22 -6.05 1.62 -6.39
C ARG A 22 -5.94 1.58 -4.86
N ARG A 23 -5.85 0.38 -4.27
CA ARG A 23 -5.69 0.19 -2.82
C ARG A 23 -4.21 0.18 -2.45
N TYR A 24 -3.89 0.65 -1.23
CA TYR A 24 -2.53 0.73 -0.71
C TYR A 24 -1.55 1.48 -1.63
N PRO A 25 -1.65 2.82 -1.72
CA PRO A 25 -0.68 3.61 -2.46
C PRO A 25 0.71 3.45 -1.85
N ILE A 26 1.72 3.26 -2.70
CA ILE A 26 3.14 3.11 -2.34
C ILE A 26 4.07 3.97 -3.24
N PRO A 27 3.76 5.25 -3.54
CA PRO A 27 4.60 6.08 -4.40
C PRO A 27 5.97 6.44 -3.80
N ASP A 28 6.12 6.30 -2.49
CA ASP A 28 7.36 6.61 -1.76
C ASP A 28 7.46 5.81 -0.45
N ALA A 29 8.60 5.95 0.22
CA ALA A 29 8.90 5.24 1.46
C ALA A 29 7.92 5.54 2.61
N SER A 30 7.34 6.74 2.68
CA SER A 30 6.41 7.09 3.74
C SER A 30 5.06 6.40 3.53
N HIS A 31 4.60 6.34 2.27
CA HIS A 31 3.41 5.59 1.88
C HIS A 31 3.59 4.07 2.00
N ALA A 32 4.77 3.55 1.67
CA ALA A 32 5.09 2.13 1.87
C ALA A 32 4.99 1.71 3.35
N ARG A 33 5.50 2.51 4.28
CA ARG A 33 5.37 2.24 5.73
C ARG A 33 3.92 2.29 6.20
N ASP A 34 3.15 3.29 5.75
CA ASP A 34 1.72 3.37 6.05
C ASP A 34 0.95 2.16 5.47
N ALA A 35 1.35 1.68 4.29
CA ALA A 35 0.76 0.50 3.66
C ALA A 35 1.01 -0.78 4.47
N LEU A 36 2.24 -0.98 4.98
CA LEU A 36 2.57 -2.10 5.88
C LEU A 36 1.73 -2.08 7.17
N ALA A 37 1.64 -0.91 7.81
CA ALA A 37 0.86 -0.75 9.04
C ALA A 37 -0.62 -1.06 8.80
N ARG A 38 -1.20 -0.51 7.72
CA ARG A 38 -2.59 -0.75 7.32
C ARG A 38 -2.85 -2.22 6.97
N ALA A 39 -1.94 -2.85 6.23
CA ALA A 39 -2.10 -4.25 5.81
C ALA A 39 -2.10 -5.17 7.03
N SER A 40 -1.19 -4.94 8.00
CA SER A 40 -1.16 -5.68 9.26
C SER A 40 -2.44 -5.50 10.09
N GLU A 41 -3.00 -4.28 10.13
CA GLU A 41 -4.25 -4.03 10.82
C GLU A 41 -5.43 -4.76 10.17
N PHE A 42 -5.60 -4.63 8.85
CA PHE A 42 -6.73 -5.21 8.13
C PHE A 42 -6.65 -6.74 8.06
N HIS A 43 -5.45 -7.31 7.92
CA HIS A 43 -5.23 -8.75 7.99
C HIS A 43 -5.63 -9.31 9.36
N ARG A 44 -5.21 -8.68 10.46
CA ARG A 44 -5.64 -9.08 11.82
C ARG A 44 -7.15 -8.97 12.04
N ARG A 45 -7.82 -8.04 11.36
CA ARG A 45 -9.27 -7.86 11.41
C ARG A 45 -10.03 -8.83 10.50
N GLY A 46 -9.33 -9.62 9.67
CA GLY A 46 -9.93 -10.54 8.71
C GLY A 46 -10.54 -9.86 7.47
N GLU A 47 -10.16 -8.62 7.19
CA GLU A 47 -10.64 -7.83 6.03
C GLU A 47 -9.65 -7.84 4.85
N LEU A 48 -8.50 -8.48 5.02
CA LEU A 48 -7.48 -8.65 4.00
C LEU A 48 -7.10 -10.13 3.97
N SER A 49 -7.17 -10.77 2.79
CA SER A 49 -6.71 -12.15 2.61
C SER A 49 -5.20 -12.25 2.86
N ASP A 50 -4.71 -13.43 3.23
CA ASP A 50 -3.27 -13.73 3.33
C ASP A 50 -2.53 -13.37 2.02
N GLU A 51 -3.11 -13.71 0.86
CA GLU A 51 -2.52 -13.40 -0.45
C GLU A 51 -2.40 -11.89 -0.71
N GLU A 52 -3.42 -11.12 -0.31
CA GLU A 52 -3.42 -9.67 -0.45
C GLU A 52 -2.44 -9.02 0.53
N TYR A 53 -2.35 -9.55 1.76
CA TYR A 53 -1.39 -9.11 2.76
C TYR A 53 0.04 -9.28 2.27
N GLU A 54 0.40 -10.48 1.81
CA GLU A 54 1.73 -10.78 1.28
C GLU A 54 2.08 -9.90 0.08
N THR A 55 1.11 -9.65 -0.81
CA THR A 55 1.31 -8.74 -1.95
C THR A 55 1.64 -7.31 -1.50
N VAL A 56 0.92 -6.77 -0.52
CA VAL A 56 1.20 -5.43 0.02
C VAL A 56 2.57 -5.40 0.69
N VAL A 57 2.89 -6.41 1.51
CA VAL A 57 4.17 -6.48 2.22
C VAL A 57 5.34 -6.53 1.24
N HIS A 58 5.28 -7.42 0.24
CA HIS A 58 6.32 -7.56 -0.77
C HIS A 58 6.56 -6.25 -1.53
N ARG A 59 5.50 -5.63 -2.06
CA ARG A 59 5.64 -4.40 -2.86
C ARG A 59 6.08 -3.21 -2.02
N ALA A 60 5.59 -3.08 -0.77
CA ALA A 60 6.01 -2.01 0.12
C ALA A 60 7.49 -2.14 0.52
N ARG A 61 7.97 -3.35 0.83
CA ARG A 61 9.39 -3.59 1.14
C ARG A 61 10.29 -3.32 -0.06
N ALA A 62 9.85 -3.64 -1.28
CA ALA A 62 10.59 -3.29 -2.49
C ALA A 62 10.79 -1.77 -2.63
N VAL A 63 9.82 -0.94 -2.21
CA VAL A 63 9.96 0.52 -2.17
C VAL A 63 10.91 1.00 -1.07
N LEU A 64 11.02 0.24 0.03
CA LEU A 64 11.93 0.53 1.14
C LEU A 64 13.36 0.02 0.92
N GLY A 65 13.56 -0.88 -0.05
CA GLY A 65 14.85 -1.52 -0.31
C GLY A 65 15.19 -2.62 0.69
N GLU A 66 14.18 -3.29 1.25
CA GLU A 66 14.27 -4.35 2.26
C GLU A 66 14.02 -5.76 1.71
#